data_AF-A0A8C4PVH4-F1
#
_entry.id   AF-A0A8C4PVH4-F1
#
_cell.length_a   1.000
_cell.length_b   1.000
_cell.length_c   1.000
_cell.angle_alpha   90.00
_cell.angle_beta   90.00
_cell.angle_gamma   90.00
#
_symmetry.space_group_name_H-M   'P 1'
#
loop_
_entity.id
_entity.type
_entity.pdbx_description
1 polymer ?
#
loop_
_entity_poly.entity_id
_entity_poly.type
_entity_poly.pdbx_seq_one_letter_code
_entity_poly.pdbx_strand_id
1 'polypeptide(L)'
;MGKERTGREGRGGRGGEGRQREGAAVAGAREELTSAWGGFSSFGQAGGAAPGAEEVPFSPSPRPVCRSLVAAVGDLGPHWPARRRPRHKLELWALARTVCCPQPGCPPSRCSCWVMETLSLAAARGKALWALLLATLGSAAGQPLGGDSGCMARPLAKYSVTFTGKWSQTAFPKQYPLFRPPAQWSSLLGAAHSSDYSMWRKDQYVSNGLRDFVERGEAWALMKEIEAAGEKLQSVHEVFSAPAVPSGTGQTSTELEAHSRHSLVSFVVRIVPSPDWFVGVDSLDLCDGDHWREQVAVDLYPYDAGTDSGFTFSSPNFATIPQDTVTEITSSSPSHPANSFYYPRLKALPPIARVTLVRLRQNPRAFVPPAPDLVDRGNEIMDSLSVPETPLDCEVSLWSSWGLCGGPCGKLGAKSRTRYIRVQPANHGTPCPELEEEAECVPDNCV
;
A
#
# COMPACT_ATOMS: atom_id res chain seq x y z
N MET A 1 85.96 26.47 -12.38
CA MET A 1 86.24 26.09 -13.78
C MET A 1 84.91 25.53 -14.31
N GLY A 2 84.18 26.13 -15.25
CA GLY A 2 84.53 26.46 -16.65
C GLY A 2 84.50 25.16 -17.48
N LYS A 3 83.74 24.94 -18.56
CA LYS A 3 83.04 25.76 -19.61
C LYS A 3 81.77 24.97 -20.06
N GLU A 4 80.65 25.47 -20.62
CA GLU A 4 80.29 26.55 -21.58
C GLU A 4 80.13 26.11 -23.07
N ARG A 5 78.92 26.40 -23.65
CA ARG A 5 78.49 26.46 -25.10
C ARG A 5 78.40 25.14 -25.91
N THR A 6 77.62 25.05 -27.01
CA THR A 6 76.82 26.00 -27.86
C THR A 6 75.32 25.57 -27.89
N GLY A 7 74.34 26.07 -28.68
CA GLY A 7 74.13 27.18 -29.65
C GLY A 7 72.81 26.88 -30.42
N ARG A 8 71.76 27.73 -30.53
CA ARG A 8 71.55 29.07 -31.15
C ARG A 8 71.19 29.04 -32.65
N GLU A 9 69.91 29.22 -32.98
CA GLU A 9 69.30 30.03 -34.08
C GLU A 9 67.75 29.90 -34.06
N GLY A 10 66.91 30.83 -34.54
CA GLY A 10 67.13 32.23 -34.96
C GLY A 10 66.10 32.77 -35.99
N ARG A 11 65.34 33.83 -35.63
CA ARG A 11 64.38 34.64 -36.49
C ARG A 11 63.06 33.91 -36.86
N GLY A 12 61.90 34.56 -37.07
CA GLY A 12 61.48 35.99 -37.03
C GLY A 12 60.43 36.25 -38.15
N GLY A 13 59.46 37.17 -38.10
CA GLY A 13 58.97 38.12 -37.08
C GLY A 13 57.99 39.14 -37.71
N ARG A 14 57.35 40.01 -36.91
CA ARG A 14 56.45 41.15 -37.29
C ARG A 14 55.13 40.78 -38.01
N GLY A 15 54.01 41.49 -37.87
CA GLY A 15 53.67 42.69 -37.08
C GLY A 15 52.57 43.52 -37.79
N GLY A 16 51.65 44.16 -37.07
CA GLY A 16 50.61 45.02 -37.67
C GLY A 16 49.49 45.43 -36.70
N GLU A 17 49.38 46.73 -36.40
CA GLU A 17 48.35 47.34 -35.53
C GLU A 17 47.01 47.62 -36.24
N GLY A 18 45.94 47.77 -35.46
CA GLY A 18 44.58 48.10 -35.94
C GLY A 18 43.64 48.69 -34.87
N ARG A 19 43.88 49.94 -34.47
CA ARG A 19 42.97 50.87 -33.74
C ARG A 19 41.60 51.03 -34.46
N GLN A 20 40.45 51.48 -33.90
CA GLN A 20 39.97 51.93 -32.57
C GLN A 20 38.45 52.31 -32.68
N ARG A 21 37.77 52.67 -31.56
CA ARG A 21 36.46 53.42 -31.44
C ARG A 21 35.14 52.62 -31.52
N GLU A 22 34.01 53.02 -30.91
CA GLU A 22 33.66 53.74 -29.65
C GLU A 22 32.09 53.82 -29.52
N GLY A 23 31.52 53.98 -28.31
CA GLY A 23 30.07 54.24 -28.05
C GLY A 23 29.23 52.97 -27.76
N ALA A 24 28.51 52.75 -26.64
CA ALA A 24 27.88 53.57 -25.58
C ALA A 24 26.71 54.47 -26.06
N ALA A 25 25.53 54.55 -25.42
CA ALA A 25 24.93 53.87 -24.24
C ALA A 25 23.39 54.15 -24.16
N VAL A 26 22.74 53.91 -22.99
CA VAL A 26 21.37 54.36 -22.56
C VAL A 26 20.20 53.52 -23.13
N ALA A 27 19.21 52.92 -22.44
CA ALA A 27 18.58 52.95 -21.10
C ALA A 27 17.17 53.64 -21.03
N GLY A 28 16.17 52.93 -20.47
CA GLY A 28 15.02 53.51 -19.73
C GLY A 28 13.64 53.65 -20.41
N ALA A 29 12.65 52.89 -19.89
CA ALA A 29 11.17 53.09 -19.83
C ALA A 29 10.53 51.69 -19.64
N ARG A 30 9.66 51.32 -18.69
CA ARG A 30 8.76 51.94 -17.68
C ARG A 30 7.45 52.55 -18.24
N GLU A 31 6.36 52.24 -17.51
CA GLU A 31 4.94 52.67 -17.66
C GLU A 31 4.11 51.84 -18.68
N GLU A 32 2.83 51.48 -18.43
CA GLU A 32 1.98 51.72 -17.24
C GLU A 32 0.91 50.62 -16.98
N LEU A 33 0.21 50.73 -15.85
CA LEU A 33 -0.94 49.92 -15.40
C LEU A 33 -2.27 50.62 -15.74
N THR A 34 -3.34 49.86 -15.98
CA THR A 34 -4.78 50.14 -15.67
C THR A 34 -5.65 49.12 -16.42
N SER A 35 -6.88 48.76 -16.08
CA SER A 35 -7.63 48.47 -14.83
C SER A 35 -9.13 48.36 -15.22
N ALA A 36 -9.97 47.79 -14.33
CA ALA A 36 -11.44 47.60 -14.46
C ALA A 36 -11.92 46.53 -15.48
N TRP A 37 -12.82 45.58 -15.18
CA TRP A 37 -14.09 45.51 -14.41
C TRP A 37 -15.35 45.93 -15.19
N GLY A 38 -16.39 45.06 -15.14
CA GLY A 38 -17.73 45.23 -15.73
C GLY A 38 -17.97 44.34 -16.95
N GLY A 39 -19.10 43.64 -17.11
CA GLY A 39 -20.27 43.50 -16.23
C GLY A 39 -21.21 42.38 -16.72
N PHE A 40 -22.13 41.93 -15.85
CA PHE A 40 -23.08 40.84 -16.11
C PHE A 40 -24.46 41.36 -16.53
N SER A 41 -25.28 40.51 -17.17
CA SER A 41 -26.76 40.61 -17.32
C SER A 41 -27.29 41.74 -18.23
N SER A 42 -28.24 41.56 -19.15
CA SER A 42 -29.41 40.67 -19.19
C SER A 42 -30.12 40.78 -20.57
N PHE A 43 -31.02 39.85 -20.91
CA PHE A 43 -32.37 40.15 -21.42
C PHE A 43 -33.22 38.86 -21.44
N GLY A 44 -34.43 38.88 -20.88
CA GLY A 44 -35.26 37.67 -20.72
C GLY A 44 -36.52 37.89 -19.87
N GLN A 45 -37.52 38.55 -20.45
CA GLN A 45 -38.90 38.72 -19.95
C GLN A 45 -39.87 38.36 -21.10
N ALA A 46 -41.12 37.93 -20.92
CA ALA A 46 -41.91 37.61 -19.72
C ALA A 46 -43.17 36.77 -20.07
N GLY A 47 -43.79 36.16 -19.05
CA GLY A 47 -45.24 35.86 -18.99
C GLY A 47 -45.75 34.54 -19.60
N GLY A 48 -46.79 33.87 -19.08
CA GLY A 48 -47.52 34.06 -17.81
C GLY A 48 -49.04 33.89 -17.92
N ALA A 49 -49.63 32.89 -17.23
CA ALA A 49 -51.07 32.80 -16.89
C ALA A 49 -51.32 31.70 -15.83
N ALA A 50 -52.36 31.86 -15.00
CA ALA A 50 -52.77 31.00 -13.88
C ALA A 50 -54.19 30.41 -14.16
N PRO A 51 -55.04 29.96 -13.18
CA PRO A 51 -54.84 29.58 -11.78
C PRO A 51 -55.53 28.23 -11.38
N GLY A 52 -55.43 27.85 -10.09
CA GLY A 52 -56.27 26.81 -9.46
C GLY A 52 -55.88 26.62 -8.00
N ALA A 53 -56.81 26.80 -7.06
CA ALA A 53 -56.54 26.82 -5.63
C ALA A 53 -57.53 25.96 -4.82
N GLU A 54 -57.01 25.21 -3.84
CA GLU A 54 -57.78 24.75 -2.67
C GLU A 54 -56.82 24.49 -1.49
N GLU A 55 -57.13 25.06 -0.33
CA GLU A 55 -56.59 24.66 0.99
C GLU A 55 -57.58 23.64 1.62
N VAL A 56 -57.34 22.85 2.67
CA VAL A 56 -56.59 23.05 3.92
C VAL A 56 -56.08 21.66 4.49
N PRO A 57 -55.65 21.43 5.76
CA PRO A 57 -54.27 20.98 6.06
C PRO A 57 -54.17 19.58 6.73
N PHE A 58 -52.94 19.11 7.03
CA PHE A 58 -52.57 18.59 8.37
C PHE A 58 -51.02 18.45 8.53
N SER A 59 -50.55 18.39 9.79
CA SER A 59 -49.19 18.73 10.25
C SER A 59 -48.05 17.72 9.96
N PRO A 60 -46.79 18.21 9.87
CA PRO A 60 -45.58 17.41 10.08
C PRO A 60 -44.91 17.68 11.46
N SER A 61 -44.38 16.63 12.09
CA SER A 61 -43.62 16.70 13.35
C SER A 61 -42.09 16.83 13.13
N PRO A 62 -41.38 17.75 13.81
CA PRO A 62 -39.92 17.81 13.75
C PRO A 62 -39.23 16.94 14.82
N ARG A 63 -38.02 16.48 14.50
CA ARG A 63 -37.11 15.75 15.41
C ARG A 63 -36.43 16.72 16.40
N PRO A 64 -36.13 16.33 17.65
CA PRO A 64 -35.25 17.11 18.53
C PRO A 64 -33.77 16.89 18.19
N VAL A 65 -33.00 17.98 18.29
CA VAL A 65 -31.52 18.00 18.14
C VAL A 65 -30.88 17.88 19.52
N CYS A 66 -29.92 16.97 19.69
CA CYS A 66 -29.09 16.91 20.89
C CYS A 66 -28.04 18.02 20.86
N ARG A 67 -28.05 18.90 21.88
CA ARG A 67 -26.99 19.89 22.14
C ARG A 67 -26.26 19.50 23.42
N SER A 68 -24.97 19.19 23.32
CA SER A 68 -24.12 18.97 24.49
C SER A 68 -23.74 20.30 25.13
N LEU A 69 -23.70 20.34 26.46
CA LEU A 69 -23.30 21.51 27.23
C LEU A 69 -22.39 21.03 28.37
N VAL A 70 -21.08 21.27 28.22
CA VAL A 70 -20.08 21.02 29.26
C VAL A 70 -19.35 22.35 29.49
N ALA A 71 -19.50 22.89 30.69
CA ALA A 71 -18.79 24.09 31.15
C ALA A 71 -17.52 23.68 31.90
N ALA A 72 -16.48 24.52 31.82
CA ALA A 72 -15.17 24.27 32.41
C ALA A 72 -14.91 25.08 33.69
N VAL A 73 -14.34 24.42 34.71
CA VAL A 73 -13.51 24.92 35.83
C VAL A 73 -12.73 23.67 36.32
N GLY A 74 -11.47 23.66 36.74
CA GLY A 74 -10.41 24.66 36.93
C GLY A 74 -9.36 24.05 37.88
N ASP A 75 -8.07 24.33 37.69
CA ASP A 75 -6.94 23.64 38.37
C ASP A 75 -6.88 23.77 39.91
N LEU A 76 -6.19 22.81 40.56
CA LEU A 76 -5.02 23.03 41.46
C LEU A 76 -4.54 21.73 42.17
N GLY A 77 -3.22 21.46 42.15
CA GLY A 77 -2.53 20.49 43.05
C GLY A 77 -2.08 21.13 44.39
N PRO A 78 -1.12 20.57 45.19
CA PRO A 78 -0.10 19.57 44.82
C PRO A 78 0.40 18.55 45.90
N HIS A 79 1.46 17.77 45.57
CA HIS A 79 2.51 17.12 46.40
C HIS A 79 2.28 15.96 47.43
N TRP A 80 2.81 14.76 47.09
CA TRP A 80 3.74 13.82 47.83
C TRP A 80 3.62 13.55 49.38
N PRO A 81 4.07 12.39 49.93
CA PRO A 81 4.27 11.03 49.37
C PRO A 81 4.10 9.79 50.32
N ALA A 82 4.41 8.59 49.78
CA ALA A 82 5.15 7.46 50.41
C ALA A 82 4.45 6.11 50.77
N ARG A 83 4.97 5.05 50.11
CA ARG A 83 5.22 3.64 50.57
C ARG A 83 4.30 2.98 51.62
N ARG A 84 3.71 1.82 51.24
CA ARG A 84 4.08 0.45 51.72
C ARG A 84 3.19 -0.67 51.12
N ARG A 85 3.81 -1.79 50.70
CA ARG A 85 3.25 -3.16 50.69
C ARG A 85 3.66 -3.87 52.00
N PRO A 86 3.31 -5.15 52.30
CA PRO A 86 2.20 -6.02 51.86
C PRO A 86 1.43 -6.66 53.07
N ARG A 87 0.39 -7.49 52.84
CA ARG A 87 0.32 -8.93 53.24
C ARG A 87 -1.03 -9.60 52.96
N HIS A 88 -0.98 -10.94 52.85
CA HIS A 88 -2.09 -11.88 52.65
C HIS A 88 -3.15 -11.84 53.78
N LYS A 89 -4.42 -12.12 53.46
CA LYS A 89 -5.05 -13.45 53.70
C LYS A 89 -6.57 -13.51 53.38
N LEU A 90 -6.93 -14.63 52.74
CA LEU A 90 -8.14 -15.46 52.89
C LEU A 90 -9.58 -14.96 52.53
N GLU A 91 -10.31 -15.93 51.95
CA GLU A 91 -11.75 -16.22 52.03
C GLU A 91 -12.80 -15.30 51.34
N LEU A 92 -13.36 -15.84 50.25
CA LEU A 92 -14.79 -16.14 50.05
C LEU A 92 -15.85 -15.26 50.78
N TRP A 93 -16.78 -14.68 50.02
CA TRP A 93 -18.22 -15.07 49.95
C TRP A 93 -19.03 -14.03 49.12
N ALA A 94 -20.29 -14.37 48.80
CA ALA A 94 -21.37 -13.47 48.36
C ALA A 94 -21.35 -12.88 46.93
N LEU A 95 -21.82 -13.70 45.98
CA LEU A 95 -23.04 -13.47 45.18
C LEU A 95 -23.31 -12.06 44.63
N ALA A 96 -23.30 -11.96 43.29
CA ALA A 96 -24.01 -10.92 42.58
C ALA A 96 -25.52 -10.91 42.90
N ARG A 97 -26.06 -9.74 43.24
CA ARG A 97 -27.51 -9.47 43.19
C ARG A 97 -27.78 -8.39 42.14
N THR A 98 -28.30 -8.84 41.00
CA THR A 98 -28.94 -7.98 40.01
C THR A 98 -30.19 -7.36 40.65
N VAL A 99 -30.19 -6.04 40.83
CA VAL A 99 -31.37 -5.31 41.29
C VAL A 99 -32.21 -4.94 40.07
N CYS A 100 -33.36 -5.59 39.91
CA CYS A 100 -34.42 -5.13 39.03
C CYS A 100 -35.55 -4.56 39.88
N CYS A 101 -35.71 -3.23 39.87
CA CYS A 101 -36.90 -2.56 40.38
C CYS A 101 -37.99 -2.50 39.30
N PRO A 102 -39.21 -2.99 39.55
CA PRO A 102 -40.40 -2.61 38.77
C PRO A 102 -41.17 -1.48 39.48
N GLN A 103 -41.72 -0.56 38.68
CA GLN A 103 -42.63 0.50 39.11
C GLN A 103 -43.98 -0.07 39.61
N PRO A 104 -44.70 0.60 40.52
CA PRO A 104 -45.92 0.06 41.15
C PRO A 104 -47.15 0.18 40.24
N GLY A 105 -47.93 -0.89 40.09
CA GLY A 105 -49.18 -0.81 39.29
C GLY A 105 -50.00 -2.07 39.01
N CYS A 106 -49.73 -3.25 39.60
CA CYS A 106 -50.50 -4.48 39.31
C CYS A 106 -51.04 -5.19 40.56
N PRO A 107 -52.36 -5.49 40.65
CA PRO A 107 -52.97 -6.29 41.72
C PRO A 107 -52.80 -7.81 41.50
N PRO A 108 -53.08 -8.65 42.52
CA PRO A 108 -52.44 -9.96 42.63
C PRO A 108 -53.24 -11.13 42.03
N SER A 109 -52.61 -11.91 41.16
CA SER A 109 -52.98 -13.32 40.99
C SER A 109 -51.78 -14.18 40.56
N ARG A 110 -51.49 -15.22 41.36
CA ARG A 110 -50.61 -16.37 41.03
C ARG A 110 -49.13 -16.09 40.73
N CYS A 111 -48.40 -15.61 41.74
CA CYS A 111 -47.02 -16.09 41.95
C CYS A 111 -47.04 -17.18 43.04
N SER A 112 -46.73 -18.42 42.66
CA SER A 112 -46.57 -19.52 43.61
C SER A 112 -45.47 -20.44 43.11
N CYS A 113 -44.23 -20.11 43.47
CA CYS A 113 -43.10 -21.02 43.28
C CYS A 113 -43.34 -22.25 44.16
N TRP A 114 -43.40 -23.44 43.56
CA TRP A 114 -43.36 -24.69 44.30
C TRP A 114 -41.98 -25.32 44.25
N VAL A 115 -41.52 -25.72 45.43
CA VAL A 115 -40.27 -26.41 45.70
C VAL A 115 -40.33 -27.83 45.11
N MET A 116 -39.20 -28.35 44.63
CA MET A 116 -39.09 -29.79 44.33
C MET A 116 -38.92 -30.59 45.61
N GLU A 117 -39.83 -31.53 45.88
CA GLU A 117 -39.52 -32.70 46.71
C GLU A 117 -40.31 -33.96 46.27
N THR A 118 -39.52 -34.98 45.91
CA THR A 118 -39.67 -36.43 46.17
C THR A 118 -40.95 -37.26 45.87
N LEU A 119 -40.70 -38.36 45.13
CA LEU A 119 -41.24 -39.73 45.26
C LEU A 119 -42.64 -40.12 44.69
N SER A 120 -42.57 -40.83 43.56
CA SER A 120 -43.16 -42.17 43.31
C SER A 120 -44.65 -42.47 43.57
N LEU A 121 -45.44 -42.64 42.50
CA LEU A 121 -45.86 -43.98 42.00
C LEU A 121 -46.62 -43.91 40.66
N ALA A 122 -46.77 -45.09 40.03
CA ALA A 122 -47.65 -45.44 38.90
C ALA A 122 -47.41 -44.74 37.53
N ALA A 123 -47.43 -45.40 36.38
CA ALA A 123 -47.24 -46.79 35.95
C ALA A 123 -47.47 -46.79 34.42
N ALA A 124 -46.59 -47.47 33.68
CA ALA A 124 -46.85 -48.06 32.36
C ALA A 124 -47.72 -47.31 31.32
N ARG A 125 -47.06 -46.61 30.37
CA ARG A 125 -47.11 -46.85 28.90
C ARG A 125 -46.30 -45.76 28.17
N GLY A 126 -45.53 -46.13 27.14
CA GLY A 126 -44.80 -45.14 26.31
C GLY A 126 -43.35 -45.43 25.93
N LYS A 127 -42.77 -46.59 26.29
CA LYS A 127 -41.39 -47.00 25.90
C LYS A 127 -41.20 -47.30 24.39
N ALA A 128 -42.00 -46.69 23.52
CA ALA A 128 -41.99 -46.90 22.07
C ALA A 128 -41.71 -45.61 21.25
N LEU A 129 -41.74 -44.43 21.86
CA LEU A 129 -41.54 -43.14 21.15
C LEU A 129 -40.14 -42.53 21.32
N TRP A 130 -39.36 -42.95 22.32
CA TRP A 130 -37.97 -42.49 22.49
C TRP A 130 -36.93 -43.23 21.63
N ALA A 131 -37.25 -44.44 21.15
CA ALA A 131 -36.37 -45.19 20.24
C ALA A 131 -36.41 -44.67 18.79
N LEU A 132 -37.49 -43.98 18.39
CA LEU A 132 -37.66 -43.41 17.06
C LEU A 132 -37.09 -42.00 16.91
N LEU A 133 -36.88 -41.26 18.01
CA LEU A 133 -36.20 -39.95 17.98
C LEU A 133 -34.66 -40.04 18.02
N LEU A 134 -34.11 -41.21 18.40
CA LEU A 134 -32.67 -41.48 18.41
C LEU A 134 -32.19 -42.25 17.16
N ALA A 135 -33.11 -42.66 16.27
CA ALA A 135 -32.81 -43.39 15.04
C ALA A 135 -32.66 -42.49 13.80
N THR A 136 -32.83 -41.17 13.93
CA THR A 136 -32.60 -40.18 12.86
C THR A 136 -31.32 -39.36 13.06
N LEU A 137 -30.45 -39.80 13.97
CA LEU A 137 -29.15 -39.18 14.29
C LEU A 137 -27.96 -39.95 13.68
N GLY A 138 -28.20 -40.61 12.54
CA GLY A 138 -27.19 -41.28 11.72
C GLY A 138 -27.20 -40.75 10.30
N SER A 139 -26.01 -40.55 9.73
CA SER A 139 -25.79 -40.07 8.35
C SER A 139 -26.11 -38.60 8.05
N ALA A 140 -25.76 -37.70 8.97
CA ALA A 140 -25.00 -36.54 8.54
C ALA A 140 -23.54 -37.00 8.39
N ALA A 141 -23.10 -37.27 7.16
CA ALA A 141 -21.67 -37.36 6.89
C ALA A 141 -21.05 -36.02 7.31
N GLY A 142 -20.01 -36.06 8.13
CA GLY A 142 -19.30 -34.86 8.54
C GLY A 142 -18.66 -34.21 7.32
N GLN A 143 -19.38 -33.32 6.64
CA GLN A 143 -18.75 -32.25 5.90
C GLN A 143 -17.80 -31.57 6.88
N PRO A 144 -16.53 -31.34 6.52
CA PRO A 144 -15.69 -30.50 7.35
C PRO A 144 -16.42 -29.16 7.47
N LEU A 145 -16.81 -28.81 8.70
CA LEU A 145 -17.05 -27.42 9.02
C LEU A 145 -15.76 -26.72 8.61
N GLY A 146 -15.87 -25.78 7.66
CA GLY A 146 -14.78 -24.91 7.25
C GLY A 146 -14.42 -23.95 8.38
N GLY A 147 -14.02 -24.49 9.52
CA GLY A 147 -13.27 -23.78 10.53
C GLY A 147 -11.93 -23.46 9.92
N ASP A 148 -11.66 -22.16 9.87
CA ASP A 148 -10.47 -21.49 9.34
C ASP A 148 -9.22 -22.38 9.42
N SER A 149 -8.93 -23.09 8.33
CA SER A 149 -7.88 -24.11 8.27
C SER A 149 -6.56 -23.40 8.03
N GLY A 150 -6.09 -22.68 9.05
CA GLY A 150 -4.87 -21.90 9.02
C GLY A 150 -3.69 -22.72 8.52
N CYS A 151 -2.83 -22.07 7.72
CA CYS A 151 -1.76 -22.73 6.98
C CYS A 151 -0.89 -23.64 7.86
N MET A 152 -0.84 -24.92 7.51
CA MET A 152 -0.04 -25.95 8.20
C MET A 152 1.29 -26.23 7.49
N ALA A 153 1.58 -25.55 6.38
CA ALA A 153 2.74 -25.81 5.53
C ALA A 153 4.07 -25.56 6.25
N ARG A 154 4.97 -26.54 6.15
CA ARG A 154 6.32 -26.52 6.73
C ARG A 154 7.30 -27.22 5.77
N PRO A 155 8.59 -26.81 5.68
CA PRO A 155 9.22 -25.65 6.33
C PRO A 155 8.77 -24.32 5.68
N LEU A 156 9.44 -23.21 6.02
CA LEU A 156 9.28 -21.92 5.31
C LEU A 156 9.55 -22.07 3.81
N ALA A 157 8.92 -21.23 3.00
CA ALA A 157 9.10 -21.22 1.55
C ALA A 157 9.61 -19.87 1.05
N LYS A 158 10.75 -19.88 0.37
CA LYS A 158 11.22 -18.74 -0.43
C LYS A 158 10.47 -18.69 -1.76
N TYR A 159 10.14 -17.49 -2.23
CA TYR A 159 9.51 -17.24 -3.51
C TYR A 159 10.26 -16.13 -4.25
N SER A 160 10.43 -16.29 -5.56
CA SER A 160 10.76 -15.17 -6.44
C SER A 160 9.46 -14.53 -6.92
N VAL A 161 9.32 -13.23 -6.70
CA VAL A 161 8.23 -12.40 -7.20
C VAL A 161 8.72 -11.65 -8.42
N THR A 162 8.16 -11.95 -9.59
CA THR A 162 8.46 -11.25 -10.85
C THR A 162 7.26 -10.42 -11.29
N PHE A 163 7.40 -9.10 -11.27
CA PHE A 163 6.45 -8.16 -11.85
C PHE A 163 6.79 -7.93 -13.33
N THR A 164 5.77 -7.98 -14.19
CA THR A 164 5.88 -7.73 -15.64
C THR A 164 4.92 -6.62 -16.04
N GLY A 165 5.46 -5.44 -16.36
CA GLY A 165 4.71 -4.36 -16.98
C GLY A 165 4.28 -4.74 -18.39
N LYS A 166 2.99 -4.60 -18.70
CA LYS A 166 2.38 -4.88 -20.01
C LYS A 166 1.71 -3.63 -20.61
N TRP A 167 1.96 -2.46 -20.02
CA TRP A 167 1.44 -1.18 -20.47
C TRP A 167 2.22 -0.75 -21.71
N SER A 168 1.69 -1.11 -22.88
CA SER A 168 2.25 -0.74 -24.19
C SER A 168 1.28 0.15 -24.95
N GLN A 169 1.81 1.00 -25.84
CA GLN A 169 1.00 1.82 -26.73
C GLN A 169 0.08 0.97 -27.64
N THR A 170 0.47 -0.27 -27.97
CA THR A 170 -0.35 -1.20 -28.75
C THR A 170 -1.58 -1.69 -27.98
N ALA A 171 -1.42 -2.03 -26.70
CA ALA A 171 -2.52 -2.52 -25.85
C ALA A 171 -3.38 -1.38 -25.28
N PHE A 172 -2.76 -0.23 -25.00
CA PHE A 172 -3.39 0.96 -24.41
C PHE A 172 -3.03 2.22 -25.22
N PRO A 173 -3.56 2.39 -26.45
CA PRO A 173 -3.17 3.49 -27.34
C PRO A 173 -3.72 4.87 -26.90
N LYS A 174 -4.76 4.91 -26.06
CA LYS A 174 -5.39 6.17 -25.65
C LYS A 174 -4.47 6.92 -24.67
N GLN A 175 -4.03 8.10 -25.08
CA GLN A 175 -3.23 9.03 -24.27
C GLN A 175 -1.94 8.41 -23.68
N TYR A 176 -1.37 7.38 -24.31
CA TYR A 176 -0.16 6.70 -23.84
C TYR A 176 0.99 7.71 -23.60
N PRO A 177 1.49 7.87 -22.36
CA PRO A 177 2.51 8.87 -22.04
C PRO A 177 3.84 8.58 -22.74
N LEU A 178 4.29 9.50 -23.60
CA LEU A 178 5.54 9.37 -24.36
C LEU A 178 6.67 10.27 -23.81
N PHE A 179 6.35 11.32 -23.07
CA PHE A 179 7.34 12.29 -22.58
C PHE A 179 6.87 13.02 -21.31
N ARG A 180 7.83 13.36 -20.45
CA ARG A 180 7.68 14.20 -19.24
C ARG A 180 6.50 13.83 -18.30
N PRO A 181 6.56 12.66 -17.62
CA PRO A 181 7.45 11.53 -17.86
C PRO A 181 6.87 10.56 -18.91
N PRO A 182 7.68 9.68 -19.51
CA PRO A 182 7.16 8.56 -20.29
C PRO A 182 6.39 7.57 -19.40
N ALA A 183 5.57 6.72 -20.01
CA ALA A 183 4.89 5.63 -19.34
C ALA A 183 5.90 4.69 -18.68
N GLN A 184 5.81 4.52 -17.37
CA GLN A 184 6.70 3.74 -16.53
C GLN A 184 5.99 3.28 -15.24
N TRP A 185 6.70 2.58 -14.37
CA TRP A 185 6.18 2.08 -13.09
C TRP A 185 7.05 2.57 -11.93
N SER A 186 6.46 2.78 -10.74
CA SER A 186 7.26 2.99 -9.53
C SER A 186 8.05 1.72 -9.15
N SER A 187 8.89 1.83 -8.12
CA SER A 187 9.34 0.65 -7.37
C SER A 187 8.13 -0.15 -6.91
N LEU A 188 8.28 -1.47 -6.80
CA LEU A 188 7.29 -2.33 -6.15
C LEU A 188 7.56 -2.33 -4.65
N LEU A 189 6.52 -2.18 -3.84
CA LEU A 189 6.59 -2.37 -2.38
C LEU A 189 5.52 -3.37 -1.95
N GLY A 190 5.89 -4.33 -1.09
CA GLY A 190 4.97 -5.32 -0.56
C GLY A 190 5.43 -5.91 0.77
N ALA A 191 4.61 -6.82 1.31
CA ALA A 191 4.86 -7.50 2.57
C ALA A 191 4.29 -8.93 2.57
N ALA A 192 4.93 -9.83 3.31
CA ALA A 192 4.38 -11.12 3.69
C ALA A 192 3.73 -11.00 5.08
N HIS A 193 2.45 -11.35 5.21
CA HIS A 193 1.64 -10.97 6.37
C HIS A 193 0.51 -11.97 6.71
N SER A 194 -0.11 -11.77 7.88
CA SER A 194 -1.33 -12.45 8.33
C SER A 194 -2.59 -11.67 7.92
N SER A 195 -3.78 -12.27 8.12
CA SER A 195 -5.07 -11.61 7.89
C SER A 195 -5.34 -10.40 8.80
N ASP A 196 -4.57 -10.23 9.87
CA ASP A 196 -4.68 -9.08 10.80
C ASP A 196 -4.12 -7.78 10.20
N TYR A 197 -3.35 -7.88 9.10
CA TYR A 197 -2.84 -6.74 8.34
C TYR A 197 -3.52 -6.65 6.97
N SER A 198 -3.83 -5.42 6.53
CA SER A 198 -4.36 -5.10 5.22
C SER A 198 -3.54 -3.96 4.65
N MET A 199 -2.83 -4.20 3.54
CA MET A 199 -2.02 -3.16 2.89
C MET A 199 -2.92 -2.16 2.15
N TRP A 200 -3.88 -2.69 1.40
CA TRP A 200 -4.94 -2.00 0.68
C TRP A 200 -6.08 -3.00 0.45
N ARG A 201 -7.28 -2.53 0.10
CA ARG A 201 -8.41 -3.40 -0.26
C ARG A 201 -9.40 -2.65 -1.13
N LYS A 202 -10.01 -3.34 -2.10
CA LYS A 202 -11.11 -2.79 -2.90
C LYS A 202 -12.28 -2.39 -1.99
N ASP A 203 -12.95 -1.29 -2.31
CA ASP A 203 -14.07 -0.73 -1.53
C ASP A 203 -13.70 -0.37 -0.08
N GLN A 204 -12.41 -0.07 0.19
CA GLN A 204 -11.90 0.49 1.45
C GLN A 204 -11.05 1.75 1.19
N TYR A 205 -10.88 2.59 2.21
CA TYR A 205 -10.02 3.78 2.12
C TYR A 205 -8.53 3.39 2.16
N VAL A 206 -7.70 4.08 1.37
CA VAL A 206 -6.24 3.97 1.48
C VAL A 206 -5.71 4.65 2.75
N SER A 207 -4.61 4.14 3.30
CA SER A 207 -3.87 4.80 4.38
C SER A 207 -3.15 6.07 3.89
N ASN A 208 -2.63 6.88 4.81
CA ASN A 208 -1.83 8.06 4.45
C ASN A 208 -0.52 7.65 3.75
N GLY A 209 0.14 6.61 4.24
CA GLY A 209 1.34 6.08 3.59
C GLY A 209 1.05 5.55 2.19
N LEU A 210 -0.06 4.84 2.00
CA LEU A 210 -0.45 4.35 0.69
C LEU A 210 -0.81 5.48 -0.26
N ARG A 211 -1.56 6.49 0.20
CA ARG A 211 -1.84 7.72 -0.55
C ARG A 211 -0.56 8.37 -1.08
N ASP A 212 0.42 8.57 -0.20
CA ASP A 212 1.70 9.20 -0.56
C ASP A 212 2.47 8.39 -1.61
N PHE A 213 2.41 7.06 -1.50
CA PHE A 213 3.00 6.15 -2.48
C PHE A 213 2.26 6.17 -3.83
N VAL A 214 0.93 6.07 -3.85
CA VAL A 214 0.14 5.98 -5.09
C VAL A 214 -0.05 7.31 -5.80
N GLU A 215 0.09 8.46 -5.12
CA GLU A 215 0.11 9.79 -5.76
C GLU A 215 1.52 10.22 -6.22
N ARG A 216 2.59 9.87 -5.48
CA ARG A 216 3.92 10.49 -5.67
C ARG A 216 5.10 9.52 -5.72
N GLY A 217 4.89 8.23 -5.43
CA GLY A 217 5.96 7.23 -5.31
C GLY A 217 6.71 7.29 -3.97
N GLU A 218 6.22 8.06 -3.00
CA GLU A 218 6.87 8.25 -1.70
C GLU A 218 6.61 7.08 -0.74
N ALA A 219 7.47 6.06 -0.80
CA ALA A 219 7.33 4.81 -0.06
C ALA A 219 7.53 4.92 1.47
N TRP A 220 8.17 5.99 1.98
CA TRP A 220 8.64 6.05 3.37
C TRP A 220 7.53 5.91 4.41
N ALA A 221 6.41 6.62 4.24
CA ALA A 221 5.29 6.58 5.17
C ALA A 221 4.62 5.19 5.17
N LEU A 222 4.44 4.58 3.99
CA LEU A 222 3.90 3.23 3.84
C LEU A 222 4.81 2.17 4.47
N MET A 223 6.13 2.25 4.28
CA MET A 223 7.09 1.38 4.96
C MET A 223 6.96 1.47 6.49
N LYS A 224 6.79 2.68 7.04
CA LYS A 224 6.61 2.86 8.50
C LYS A 224 5.26 2.36 9.00
N GLU A 225 4.21 2.38 8.20
CA GLU A 225 2.93 1.74 8.54
C GLU A 225 3.05 0.21 8.57
N ILE A 226 3.72 -0.41 7.58
CA ILE A 226 3.98 -1.85 7.54
C ILE A 226 4.84 -2.30 8.74
N GLU A 227 5.96 -1.61 9.00
CA GLU A 227 6.85 -1.91 10.13
C GLU A 227 6.11 -1.80 11.47
N ALA A 228 5.30 -0.75 11.66
CA ALA A 228 4.51 -0.57 12.89
C ALA A 228 3.44 -1.67 13.09
N ALA A 229 2.91 -2.26 12.02
CA ALA A 229 2.03 -3.42 12.10
C ALA A 229 2.81 -4.68 12.52
N GLY A 230 3.99 -4.91 11.94
CA GLY A 230 4.90 -5.99 12.35
C GLY A 230 5.26 -5.93 13.84
N GLU A 231 5.69 -4.76 14.33
CA GLU A 231 6.09 -4.58 15.74
C GLU A 231 4.92 -4.71 16.73
N LYS A 232 3.75 -4.12 16.42
CA LYS A 232 2.64 -4.00 17.39
C LYS A 232 1.67 -5.17 17.37
N LEU A 233 1.43 -5.74 16.19
CA LEU A 233 0.42 -6.78 15.97
C LEU A 233 1.04 -8.14 15.66
N GLN A 234 2.35 -8.20 15.40
CA GLN A 234 3.05 -9.41 14.90
C GLN A 234 2.44 -9.92 13.58
N SER A 235 1.76 -9.05 12.83
CA SER A 235 0.95 -9.39 11.66
C SER A 235 1.73 -9.36 10.35
N VAL A 236 3.00 -8.91 10.37
CA VAL A 236 3.88 -8.84 9.20
C VAL A 236 5.16 -9.63 9.52
N HIS A 237 5.59 -10.47 8.58
CA HIS A 237 6.83 -11.25 8.68
C HIS A 237 8.03 -10.45 8.17
N GLU A 238 7.90 -9.89 6.96
CA GLU A 238 8.94 -9.13 6.28
C GLU A 238 8.34 -8.14 5.25
N VAL A 239 9.19 -7.21 4.81
CA VAL A 239 8.90 -6.20 3.80
C VAL A 239 9.84 -6.43 2.62
N PHE A 240 9.28 -6.62 1.42
CA PHE A 240 10.04 -6.82 0.19
C PHE A 240 9.80 -5.66 -0.78
N SER A 241 10.79 -5.38 -1.63
CA SER A 241 10.68 -4.35 -2.65
C SER A 241 11.47 -4.72 -3.90
N ALA A 242 11.01 -4.26 -5.07
CA ALA A 242 11.72 -4.45 -6.33
C ALA A 242 11.98 -3.08 -7.01
N PRO A 243 13.10 -2.90 -7.72
CA PRO A 243 13.40 -1.65 -8.42
C PRO A 243 12.30 -1.19 -9.39
N ALA A 244 12.17 0.12 -9.56
CA ALA A 244 11.26 0.73 -10.52
C ALA A 244 11.54 0.28 -11.96
N VAL A 245 10.48 0.11 -12.77
CA VAL A 245 10.60 -0.21 -14.20
C VAL A 245 10.46 1.09 -15.00
N PRO A 246 11.53 1.61 -15.65
CA PRO A 246 11.54 2.92 -16.32
C PRO A 246 10.77 2.97 -17.65
N SER A 247 9.95 1.95 -17.94
CA SER A 247 9.19 1.81 -19.17
C SER A 247 7.89 1.04 -18.93
N GLY A 248 6.82 1.37 -19.66
CA GLY A 248 5.49 0.76 -19.48
C GLY A 248 5.49 -0.76 -19.72
N THR A 249 6.38 -1.24 -20.59
CA THR A 249 6.76 -2.66 -20.70
C THR A 249 8.15 -2.91 -20.15
N GLY A 250 8.28 -3.92 -19.30
CA GLY A 250 9.54 -4.32 -18.67
C GLY A 250 9.29 -5.29 -17.52
N GLN A 251 10.36 -5.73 -16.85
CA GLN A 251 10.27 -6.63 -15.70
C GLN A 251 11.12 -6.14 -14.54
N THR A 252 10.69 -6.47 -13.32
CA THR A 252 11.46 -6.30 -12.09
C THR A 252 11.16 -7.48 -11.17
N SER A 253 12.10 -7.84 -10.31
CA SER A 253 11.98 -9.01 -9.44
C SER A 253 12.61 -8.79 -8.07
N THR A 254 12.09 -9.52 -7.09
CA THR A 254 12.60 -9.58 -5.71
C THR A 254 12.29 -10.97 -5.14
N GLU A 255 12.87 -11.32 -4.00
CA GLU A 255 12.55 -12.53 -3.26
C GLU A 255 11.71 -12.20 -2.02
N LEU A 256 10.91 -13.17 -1.56
CA LEU A 256 10.21 -13.11 -0.27
C LEU A 256 10.24 -14.47 0.44
N GLU A 257 10.10 -14.44 1.76
CA GLU A 257 9.85 -15.61 2.61
C GLU A 257 8.40 -15.66 3.07
N ALA A 258 7.75 -16.81 2.84
CA ALA A 258 6.41 -17.11 3.33
C ALA A 258 6.48 -18.06 4.53
N HIS A 259 5.78 -17.71 5.60
CA HIS A 259 5.71 -18.47 6.85
C HIS A 259 4.28 -18.93 7.14
N SER A 260 4.12 -20.04 7.87
CA SER A 260 2.80 -20.64 8.20
C SER A 260 1.80 -19.70 8.89
N ARG A 261 2.27 -18.65 9.59
CA ARG A 261 1.40 -17.61 10.20
C ARG A 261 1.23 -16.37 9.34
N HIS A 262 1.98 -16.27 8.24
CA HIS A 262 2.14 -15.10 7.39
C HIS A 262 2.20 -15.54 5.92
N SER A 263 1.20 -16.30 5.48
CA SER A 263 1.15 -16.88 4.14
C SER A 263 0.54 -15.96 3.09
N LEU A 264 -0.04 -14.82 3.52
CA LEU A 264 -0.64 -13.83 2.63
C LEU A 264 0.43 -12.87 2.11
N VAL A 265 0.34 -12.54 0.83
CA VAL A 265 1.21 -11.55 0.19
C VAL A 265 0.36 -10.41 -0.37
N SER A 266 0.72 -9.18 0.00
CA SER A 266 0.21 -7.96 -0.63
C SER A 266 1.35 -7.12 -1.19
N PHE A 267 1.09 -6.44 -2.30
CA PHE A 267 2.01 -5.44 -2.84
C PHE A 267 1.26 -4.40 -3.67
N VAL A 268 1.95 -3.28 -3.95
CA VAL A 268 1.47 -2.17 -4.77
C VAL A 268 2.58 -1.62 -5.67
N VAL A 269 2.19 -1.16 -6.86
CA VAL A 269 3.03 -0.47 -7.85
C VAL A 269 2.22 0.69 -8.44
N ARG A 270 2.68 1.94 -8.30
CA ARG A 270 2.04 3.12 -8.92
C ARG A 270 2.24 3.12 -10.43
N ILE A 271 1.19 3.49 -11.15
CA ILE A 271 1.23 3.77 -12.60
C ILE A 271 1.81 5.18 -12.77
N VAL A 272 2.87 5.34 -13.56
CA VAL A 272 3.58 6.63 -13.70
C VAL A 272 3.60 7.10 -15.16
N PRO A 273 3.14 8.32 -15.47
CA PRO A 273 2.40 9.24 -14.61
C PRO A 273 0.93 8.80 -14.44
N SER A 274 0.33 9.13 -13.30
CA SER A 274 -1.12 9.07 -13.06
C SER A 274 -1.50 10.02 -11.92
N PRO A 275 -2.80 10.28 -11.68
CA PRO A 275 -3.27 10.99 -10.48
C PRO A 275 -2.90 10.17 -9.24
N ASP A 276 -3.63 9.10 -8.95
CA ASP A 276 -3.45 8.22 -7.80
C ASP A 276 -3.52 6.72 -8.17
N TRP A 277 -3.33 6.39 -9.45
CA TRP A 277 -3.59 5.05 -9.97
C TRP A 277 -2.45 4.05 -9.73
N PHE A 278 -2.82 2.82 -9.42
CA PHE A 278 -1.88 1.75 -9.10
C PHE A 278 -2.32 0.38 -9.63
N VAL A 279 -1.44 -0.60 -9.52
CA VAL A 279 -1.75 -2.03 -9.61
C VAL A 279 -1.19 -2.73 -8.39
N GLY A 280 -1.74 -3.88 -8.03
CA GLY A 280 -1.27 -4.60 -6.86
C GLY A 280 -2.01 -5.91 -6.64
N VAL A 281 -1.70 -6.54 -5.52
CA VAL A 281 -2.41 -7.70 -4.97
C VAL A 281 -2.74 -7.42 -3.50
N ASP A 282 -3.96 -7.74 -3.06
CA ASP A 282 -4.42 -7.76 -1.67
C ASP A 282 -4.54 -9.22 -1.22
N SER A 283 -3.85 -9.56 -0.12
CA SER A 283 -4.02 -10.81 0.63
C SER A 283 -4.00 -12.12 -0.19
N LEU A 284 -3.07 -12.26 -1.15
CA LEU A 284 -2.91 -13.52 -1.89
C LEU A 284 -2.27 -14.59 -1.01
N ASP A 285 -3.03 -15.64 -0.69
CA ASP A 285 -2.51 -16.79 0.05
C ASP A 285 -1.61 -17.67 -0.83
N LEU A 286 -0.36 -17.84 -0.40
CA LEU A 286 0.61 -18.76 -1.00
C LEU A 286 0.53 -20.18 -0.43
N CYS A 287 -0.24 -20.37 0.65
CA CYS A 287 -0.50 -21.67 1.22
C CYS A 287 -1.71 -22.35 0.55
N ASP A 288 -1.76 -23.67 0.65
CA ASP A 288 -2.90 -24.49 0.28
C ASP A 288 -2.96 -25.67 1.28
N GLY A 289 -3.66 -25.44 2.40
CA GLY A 289 -3.74 -26.36 3.52
C GLY A 289 -2.39 -26.64 4.19
N ASP A 290 -1.77 -27.77 3.85
CA ASP A 290 -0.48 -28.25 4.34
C ASP A 290 0.68 -28.08 3.33
N HIS A 291 0.39 -27.55 2.13
CA HIS A 291 1.38 -27.36 1.06
C HIS A 291 1.57 -25.90 0.68
N TRP A 292 2.74 -25.59 0.13
CA TRP A 292 3.07 -24.31 -0.49
C TRP A 292 2.84 -24.38 -2.00
N ARG A 293 2.17 -23.38 -2.59
CA ARG A 293 1.88 -23.33 -4.03
C ARG A 293 3.16 -23.17 -4.84
N GLU A 294 3.51 -24.14 -5.69
CA GLU A 294 4.78 -24.08 -6.45
C GLU A 294 4.87 -22.86 -7.40
N GLN A 295 3.74 -22.42 -7.97
CA GLN A 295 3.66 -21.21 -8.79
C GLN A 295 2.26 -20.58 -8.71
N VAL A 296 2.20 -19.25 -8.67
CA VAL A 296 0.97 -18.47 -8.82
C VAL A 296 1.22 -17.34 -9.83
N ALA A 297 0.31 -17.16 -10.78
CA ALA A 297 0.37 -16.06 -11.75
C ALA A 297 -0.95 -15.29 -11.73
N VAL A 298 -0.87 -13.96 -11.60
CA VAL A 298 -2.04 -13.07 -11.50
C VAL A 298 -1.93 -11.97 -12.56
N ASP A 299 -2.95 -11.85 -13.40
CA ASP A 299 -3.11 -10.72 -14.32
C ASP A 299 -3.64 -9.51 -13.53
N LEU A 300 -2.99 -8.35 -13.71
CA LEU A 300 -3.24 -7.15 -12.93
C LEU A 300 -3.98 -6.10 -13.77
N TYR A 301 -4.89 -5.39 -13.11
CA TYR A 301 -5.73 -4.33 -13.67
C TYR A 301 -5.54 -3.04 -12.87
N PRO A 302 -5.73 -1.86 -13.48
CA PRO A 302 -5.56 -0.59 -12.79
C PRO A 302 -6.63 -0.37 -11.71
N TYR A 303 -6.20 0.17 -10.58
CA TYR A 303 -7.04 0.65 -9.48
C TYR A 303 -6.84 2.14 -9.27
N ASP A 304 -7.91 2.80 -8.86
CA ASP A 304 -7.98 4.20 -8.43
C ASP A 304 -7.98 4.22 -6.90
N ALA A 305 -7.23 5.16 -6.28
CA ALA A 305 -7.10 5.19 -4.82
C ALA A 305 -8.17 6.03 -4.12
N GLY A 306 -8.95 6.82 -4.88
CA GLY A 306 -9.97 7.72 -4.34
C GLY A 306 -9.41 8.98 -3.66
N THR A 307 -8.16 9.38 -3.94
CA THR A 307 -7.50 10.54 -3.31
C THR A 307 -7.20 11.69 -4.28
N ASP A 308 -7.08 11.44 -5.59
CA ASP A 308 -6.94 12.48 -6.62
C ASP A 308 -7.88 12.26 -7.81
N SER A 309 -8.77 13.23 -8.06
CA SER A 309 -9.83 13.20 -9.07
C SER A 309 -9.36 13.59 -10.48
N GLY A 310 -8.07 13.49 -10.78
CA GLY A 310 -7.54 13.67 -12.13
C GLY A 310 -8.09 12.65 -13.13
N PHE A 311 -8.45 13.08 -14.35
CA PHE A 311 -9.06 12.19 -15.35
C PHE A 311 -8.05 11.47 -16.25
N THR A 312 -6.83 11.97 -16.35
CA THR A 312 -5.81 11.48 -17.30
C THR A 312 -4.48 11.24 -16.61
N PHE A 313 -3.64 10.42 -17.24
CA PHE A 313 -2.28 10.12 -16.78
C PHE A 313 -1.46 11.37 -16.38
N SER A 314 -1.66 12.48 -17.09
CA SER A 314 -0.95 13.75 -16.89
C SER A 314 -1.87 14.90 -16.44
N SER A 315 -2.97 14.58 -15.75
CA SER A 315 -3.81 15.60 -15.11
C SER A 315 -3.03 16.29 -13.97
N PRO A 316 -3.19 17.61 -13.77
CA PRO A 316 -2.75 18.27 -12.56
C PRO A 316 -3.48 17.71 -11.33
N ASN A 317 -2.81 17.65 -10.19
CA ASN A 317 -3.38 17.16 -8.93
C ASN A 317 -4.68 17.89 -8.57
N PHE A 318 -5.73 17.15 -8.27
CA PHE A 318 -7.03 17.66 -7.87
C PHE A 318 -7.64 16.74 -6.80
N ALA A 319 -7.36 17.04 -5.53
CA ALA A 319 -7.72 16.17 -4.41
C ALA A 319 -9.22 15.82 -4.35
N THR A 320 -9.52 14.52 -4.21
CA THR A 320 -10.87 13.98 -4.04
C THR A 320 -11.38 14.32 -2.63
N ILE A 321 -12.47 15.10 -2.53
CA ILE A 321 -13.03 15.59 -1.26
C ILE A 321 -14.57 15.43 -1.28
N PRO A 322 -15.16 14.61 -0.37
CA PRO A 322 -14.48 13.71 0.57
C PRO A 322 -13.63 12.67 -0.16
N GLN A 323 -12.66 12.07 0.54
CA GLN A 323 -11.89 10.94 0.01
C GLN A 323 -12.85 9.78 -0.33
N ASP A 324 -12.64 9.14 -1.48
CA ASP A 324 -13.34 7.93 -1.91
C ASP A 324 -12.56 6.66 -1.55
N THR A 325 -13.20 5.50 -1.68
CA THR A 325 -12.55 4.19 -1.48
C THR A 325 -11.83 3.72 -2.74
N VAL A 326 -10.89 2.78 -2.59
CA VAL A 326 -10.23 2.11 -3.72
C VAL A 326 -11.26 1.50 -4.66
N THR A 327 -11.22 1.87 -5.95
CA THR A 327 -12.09 1.29 -6.99
C THR A 327 -11.27 0.70 -8.13
N GLU A 328 -11.84 -0.30 -8.82
CA GLU A 328 -11.21 -0.94 -9.97
C GLU A 328 -11.53 -0.15 -11.24
N ILE A 329 -10.50 0.25 -11.99
CA ILE A 329 -10.64 0.96 -13.25
C ILE A 329 -10.87 -0.05 -14.38
N THR A 330 -11.95 0.15 -15.13
CA THR A 330 -12.41 -0.76 -16.19
C THR A 330 -12.53 -0.04 -17.54
N SER A 331 -12.84 -0.77 -18.62
CA SER A 331 -12.99 -0.16 -19.94
C SER A 331 -14.22 0.74 -20.08
N SER A 332 -15.19 0.60 -19.17
CA SER A 332 -16.47 1.32 -19.16
C SER A 332 -16.67 2.26 -17.97
N SER A 333 -15.93 2.08 -16.87
CA SER A 333 -16.00 2.90 -15.67
C SER A 333 -14.60 3.24 -15.14
N PRO A 334 -14.29 4.51 -14.82
CA PRO A 334 -15.18 5.68 -14.88
C PRO A 334 -15.49 6.13 -16.32
N SER A 335 -16.75 6.45 -16.61
CA SER A 335 -17.30 6.54 -17.98
C SER A 335 -17.13 7.88 -18.70
N HIS A 336 -16.21 8.75 -18.26
CA HIS A 336 -16.02 10.07 -18.86
C HIS A 336 -15.15 9.98 -20.13
N PRO A 337 -15.49 10.67 -21.24
CA PRO A 337 -14.76 10.54 -22.51
C PRO A 337 -13.25 10.80 -22.42
N ALA A 338 -12.83 11.71 -21.54
CA ALA A 338 -11.41 12.06 -21.36
C ALA A 338 -10.60 11.00 -20.59
N ASN A 339 -11.25 10.06 -19.88
CA ASN A 339 -10.56 9.15 -18.96
C ASN A 339 -9.60 8.22 -19.69
N SER A 340 -8.35 8.13 -19.23
CA SER A 340 -7.28 7.34 -19.88
C SER A 340 -7.67 5.90 -20.22
N PHE A 341 -8.41 5.24 -19.32
CA PHE A 341 -8.83 3.84 -19.47
C PHE A 341 -10.25 3.65 -20.01
N TYR A 342 -10.95 4.72 -20.40
CA TYR A 342 -12.28 4.60 -21.00
C TYR A 342 -12.19 4.20 -22.48
N TYR A 343 -12.44 2.91 -22.73
CA TYR A 343 -12.45 2.23 -24.03
C TYR A 343 -13.84 1.57 -24.27
N PRO A 344 -14.90 2.33 -24.61
CA PRO A 344 -16.28 1.82 -24.67
C PRO A 344 -16.54 0.73 -25.73
N ARG A 345 -15.57 0.44 -26.60
CA ARG A 345 -15.63 -0.66 -27.58
C ARG A 345 -15.05 -1.99 -27.05
N LEU A 346 -14.35 -1.96 -25.92
CA LEU A 346 -13.77 -3.15 -25.28
C LEU A 346 -14.70 -3.66 -24.17
N LYS A 347 -14.96 -4.97 -24.15
CA LYS A 347 -15.76 -5.63 -23.09
C LYS A 347 -15.10 -5.53 -21.71
N ALA A 348 -13.77 -5.55 -21.68
CA ALA A 348 -12.92 -5.35 -20.51
C ALA A 348 -11.56 -4.82 -20.99
N LEU A 349 -10.75 -4.26 -20.09
CA LEU A 349 -9.35 -3.94 -20.40
C LEU A 349 -8.54 -5.23 -20.58
N PRO A 350 -7.49 -5.24 -21.42
CA PRO A 350 -6.44 -6.26 -21.30
C PRO A 350 -5.68 -6.06 -19.97
N PRO A 351 -4.99 -7.10 -19.44
CA PRO A 351 -4.14 -6.94 -18.26
C PRO A 351 -3.01 -5.93 -18.51
N ILE A 352 -2.93 -4.89 -17.66
CA ILE A 352 -1.92 -3.83 -17.77
C ILE A 352 -0.56 -4.26 -17.21
N ALA A 353 -0.57 -5.24 -16.31
CA ALA A 353 0.62 -5.93 -15.82
C ALA A 353 0.30 -7.39 -15.50
N ARG A 354 1.32 -8.17 -15.16
CA ARG A 354 1.19 -9.53 -14.61
C ARG A 354 2.25 -9.72 -13.53
N VAL A 355 1.88 -10.35 -12.42
CA VAL A 355 2.84 -10.84 -11.42
C VAL A 355 2.90 -12.36 -11.50
N THR A 356 4.10 -12.92 -11.31
CA THR A 356 4.32 -14.36 -11.13
C THR A 356 5.13 -14.57 -9.88
N LEU A 357 4.61 -15.39 -8.96
CA LEU A 357 5.30 -15.84 -7.76
C LEU A 357 5.69 -17.30 -7.99
N VAL A 358 6.98 -17.62 -7.91
CA VAL A 358 7.52 -18.98 -8.14
C VAL A 358 8.26 -19.42 -6.89
N ARG A 359 7.88 -20.57 -6.34
CA ARG A 359 8.54 -21.13 -5.17
C ARG A 359 9.98 -21.54 -5.52
N LEU A 360 10.94 -20.98 -4.79
CA LEU A 360 12.35 -21.28 -4.97
C LEU A 360 12.68 -22.62 -4.29
N ARG A 361 13.29 -23.53 -5.04
CA ARG A 361 13.77 -24.79 -4.50
C ARG A 361 15.07 -24.55 -3.74
N GLN A 362 15.02 -24.70 -2.42
CA GLN A 362 16.21 -24.77 -1.57
C GLN A 362 17.06 -25.95 -2.01
N ASN A 363 18.09 -25.71 -2.84
CA ASN A 363 19.02 -26.73 -3.28
C ASN A 363 20.19 -26.80 -2.28
N PRO A 364 20.38 -27.88 -1.51
CA PRO A 364 21.43 -27.94 -0.46
C PRO A 364 22.88 -28.02 -0.98
N ARG A 365 23.09 -27.74 -2.28
CA ARG A 365 24.38 -27.81 -2.98
C ARG A 365 24.46 -26.73 -4.07
N ALA A 366 24.68 -25.49 -3.66
CA ALA A 366 25.27 -24.48 -4.53
C ALA A 366 26.79 -24.71 -4.58
N PHE A 367 27.27 -25.40 -5.62
CA PHE A 367 28.70 -25.45 -5.92
C PHE A 367 29.06 -24.12 -6.58
N VAL A 368 29.83 -23.27 -5.91
CA VAL A 368 30.24 -21.95 -6.44
C VAL A 368 31.10 -22.16 -7.69
N PRO A 369 30.68 -21.69 -8.88
CA PRO A 369 31.55 -21.64 -10.04
C PRO A 369 32.54 -20.48 -9.86
N PRO A 370 33.86 -20.67 -9.99
CA PRO A 370 34.79 -19.55 -10.04
C PRO A 370 34.55 -18.71 -11.30
N ALA A 371 34.62 -17.38 -11.16
CA ALA A 371 34.50 -16.46 -12.29
C ALA A 371 35.66 -16.64 -13.29
N PRO A 372 35.40 -16.60 -14.61
CA PRO A 372 36.45 -16.48 -15.61
C PRO A 372 36.85 -15.01 -15.82
N ASP A 373 38.15 -14.78 -15.97
CA ASP A 373 38.77 -13.47 -16.19
C ASP A 373 38.34 -12.75 -17.47
N LEU A 374 38.50 -11.43 -17.44
CA LEU A 374 38.37 -10.52 -18.57
C LEU A 374 39.43 -10.79 -19.65
N VAL A 375 39.02 -10.85 -20.92
CA VAL A 375 39.89 -10.43 -22.04
C VAL A 375 39.09 -9.60 -23.05
N ASP A 376 39.64 -8.42 -23.32
CA ASP A 376 39.20 -7.42 -24.29
C ASP A 376 39.27 -7.89 -25.76
N ARG A 377 38.27 -7.49 -26.57
CA ARG A 377 38.44 -7.07 -27.97
C ARG A 377 37.23 -6.27 -28.45
N GLY A 378 37.39 -4.95 -28.57
CA GLY A 378 36.34 -4.06 -29.06
C GLY A 378 36.18 -3.97 -30.59
N ASN A 379 35.21 -3.14 -31.02
CA ASN A 379 35.22 -2.24 -32.20
C ASN A 379 33.79 -2.01 -32.75
N GLU A 380 32.99 -1.08 -32.20
CA GLU A 380 31.89 -0.45 -32.98
C GLU A 380 31.76 1.05 -32.71
N ILE A 381 32.18 1.82 -33.72
CA ILE A 381 31.64 3.08 -34.29
C ILE A 381 31.14 4.19 -33.33
N MET A 382 31.81 5.33 -33.45
CA MET A 382 31.46 6.62 -32.85
C MET A 382 30.34 7.33 -33.63
N ASP A 383 29.27 7.73 -32.95
CA ASP A 383 28.41 8.85 -33.36
C ASP A 383 28.46 9.95 -32.31
N SER A 384 28.85 11.15 -32.73
CA SER A 384 29.33 12.21 -31.83
C SER A 384 28.43 13.44 -31.90
N LEU A 385 27.46 13.52 -30.99
CA LEU A 385 26.74 14.75 -30.65
C LEU A 385 26.83 14.97 -29.14
N SER A 386 27.97 15.53 -28.71
CA SER A 386 28.30 15.76 -27.30
C SER A 386 27.42 16.86 -26.66
N VAL A 387 26.28 16.47 -26.12
CA VAL A 387 25.78 17.08 -24.89
C VAL A 387 26.82 16.76 -23.79
N PRO A 388 27.19 17.68 -22.89
CA PRO A 388 28.04 17.33 -21.75
C PRO A 388 27.29 16.36 -20.84
N GLU A 389 27.56 15.06 -21.03
CA GLU A 389 27.07 13.99 -20.16
C GLU A 389 27.65 14.19 -18.75
N THR A 390 26.81 14.71 -17.85
CA THR A 390 27.11 14.74 -16.43
C THR A 390 26.91 13.33 -15.87
N PRO A 391 27.92 12.71 -15.22
CA PRO A 391 27.75 11.44 -14.52
C PRO A 391 26.62 11.53 -13.50
N LEU A 392 25.71 10.56 -13.52
CA LEU A 392 24.61 10.45 -12.58
C LEU A 392 24.85 9.23 -11.70
N ASP A 393 25.27 9.48 -10.47
CA ASP A 393 25.50 8.44 -9.47
C ASP A 393 24.20 7.76 -9.04
N CYS A 394 24.29 6.49 -8.62
CA CYS A 394 23.13 5.80 -8.07
C CYS A 394 22.78 6.33 -6.66
N GLU A 395 21.56 6.83 -6.50
CA GLU A 395 21.00 7.15 -5.19
C GLU A 395 20.10 6.01 -4.71
N VAL A 396 20.27 5.58 -3.46
CA VAL A 396 19.43 4.56 -2.81
C VAL A 396 18.64 5.14 -1.64
N SER A 397 17.56 4.47 -1.24
CA SER A 397 16.80 4.81 -0.04
C SER A 397 17.60 4.54 1.25
N LEU A 398 17.07 5.03 2.37
CA LEU A 398 17.41 4.46 3.67
C LEU A 398 17.02 2.97 3.70
N TRP A 399 17.71 2.20 4.54
CA TRP A 399 17.32 0.84 4.90
C TRP A 399 15.94 0.80 5.55
N SER A 400 15.18 -0.26 5.26
CA SER A 400 14.04 -0.67 6.09
C SER A 400 14.50 -0.98 7.52
N SER A 401 13.54 -1.04 8.44
CA SER A 401 13.77 -1.77 9.69
C SER A 401 14.06 -3.25 9.42
N TRP A 402 14.64 -3.93 10.40
CA TRP A 402 14.88 -5.37 10.33
C TRP A 402 13.56 -6.15 10.34
N GLY A 403 13.45 -7.18 9.50
CA GLY A 403 12.41 -8.18 9.57
C GLY A 403 12.46 -9.04 10.84
N LEU A 404 11.48 -9.92 11.01
CA LEU A 404 11.45 -10.85 12.14
C LEU A 404 12.67 -11.79 12.13
N CYS A 405 13.14 -12.19 13.32
CA CYS A 405 14.27 -13.11 13.42
C CYS A 405 13.85 -14.54 13.05
N GLY A 406 14.29 -15.02 11.89
CA GLY A 406 14.08 -16.39 11.42
C GLY A 406 15.15 -17.35 11.93
N GLY A 407 14.76 -18.51 12.44
CA GLY A 407 15.71 -19.56 12.83
C GLY A 407 15.14 -20.59 13.80
N PRO A 408 15.85 -21.71 14.03
CA PRO A 408 15.46 -22.69 15.05
C PRO A 408 15.66 -22.12 16.45
N CYS A 409 14.64 -22.25 17.31
CA CYS A 409 14.68 -21.70 18.66
C CYS A 409 15.88 -22.18 19.49
N GLY A 410 16.42 -21.28 20.33
CA GLY A 410 17.56 -21.57 21.19
C GLY A 410 18.91 -21.62 20.45
N LYS A 411 18.94 -21.22 19.17
CA LYS A 411 20.15 -20.97 18.38
C LYS A 411 20.10 -19.55 17.82
N LEU A 412 21.23 -19.10 17.29
CA LEU A 412 21.27 -17.90 16.45
C LEU A 412 20.41 -18.13 15.20
N GLY A 413 19.55 -17.16 14.91
CA GLY A 413 18.83 -17.00 13.67
C GLY A 413 19.41 -15.84 12.85
N ALA A 414 18.74 -15.54 11.74
CA ALA A 414 19.05 -14.40 10.90
C ALA A 414 17.81 -13.52 10.67
N LYS A 415 18.06 -12.25 10.39
CA LYS A 415 17.05 -11.25 10.04
C LYS A 415 17.56 -10.45 8.86
N SER A 416 16.68 -10.13 7.92
CA SER A 416 16.98 -9.35 6.72
C SER A 416 16.45 -7.91 6.84
N ARG A 417 17.00 -7.00 6.03
CA ARG A 417 16.44 -5.68 5.73
C ARG A 417 16.77 -5.29 4.30
N THR A 418 15.97 -4.42 3.69
CA THR A 418 16.11 -4.05 2.28
C THR A 418 16.09 -2.53 2.07
N ARG A 419 16.62 -2.07 0.94
CA ARG A 419 16.54 -0.68 0.45
C ARG A 419 16.39 -0.68 -1.07
N TYR A 420 15.80 0.37 -1.63
CA TYR A 420 15.53 0.46 -3.06
C TYR A 420 16.33 1.59 -3.73
N ILE A 421 16.54 1.45 -5.04
CA ILE A 421 17.17 2.48 -5.86
C ILE A 421 16.17 3.63 -6.07
N ARG A 422 16.56 4.86 -5.71
CA ARG A 422 15.83 6.10 -5.97
C ARG A 422 16.19 6.70 -7.33
N VAL A 423 17.49 6.68 -7.67
CA VAL A 423 18.02 7.17 -8.95
C VAL A 423 18.93 6.08 -9.52
N GLN A 424 18.61 5.61 -10.73
CA GLN A 424 19.45 4.65 -11.45
C GLN A 424 20.72 5.35 -11.97
N PRO A 425 21.88 4.68 -11.96
CA PRO A 425 23.12 5.27 -12.45
C PRO A 425 23.09 5.44 -13.97
N ALA A 426 23.64 6.56 -14.46
CA ALA A 426 23.74 6.87 -15.88
C ALA A 426 25.05 7.63 -16.19
N ASN A 427 25.41 7.74 -17.47
CA ASN A 427 26.55 8.55 -17.93
C ASN A 427 27.88 8.22 -17.21
N HIS A 428 28.16 6.92 -17.01
CA HIS A 428 29.31 6.42 -16.24
C HIS A 428 29.36 6.85 -14.75
N GLY A 429 28.23 7.24 -14.15
CA GLY A 429 28.10 7.42 -12.70
C GLY A 429 28.26 6.11 -11.91
N THR A 430 28.48 6.24 -10.60
CA THR A 430 28.78 5.11 -9.70
C THR A 430 27.61 4.14 -9.57
N PRO A 431 27.88 2.82 -9.63
CA PRO A 431 26.83 1.79 -9.54
C PRO A 431 26.22 1.72 -8.14
N CYS A 432 25.00 1.21 -8.06
CA CYS A 432 24.28 1.08 -6.81
C CYS A 432 24.97 0.14 -5.82
N PRO A 433 25.04 0.50 -4.52
CA PRO A 433 25.50 -0.41 -3.48
C PRO A 433 24.45 -1.51 -3.20
N GLU A 434 24.84 -2.52 -2.41
CA GLU A 434 23.97 -3.66 -2.03
C GLU A 434 22.60 -3.21 -1.51
N LEU A 435 21.53 -3.85 -1.99
CA LEU A 435 20.14 -3.47 -1.71
C LEU A 435 19.49 -4.30 -0.59
N GLU A 436 20.17 -5.35 -0.14
CA GLU A 436 19.72 -6.28 0.89
C GLU A 436 20.85 -6.45 1.92
N GLU A 437 20.50 -6.61 3.20
CA GLU A 437 21.46 -6.81 4.27
C GLU A 437 20.88 -7.84 5.27
N GLU A 438 21.70 -8.79 5.68
CA GLU A 438 21.35 -9.85 6.63
C GLU A 438 22.23 -9.75 7.89
N ALA A 439 21.63 -9.95 9.06
CA ALA A 439 22.36 -9.94 10.33
C ALA A 439 21.88 -11.06 11.27
N GLU A 440 22.79 -11.52 12.13
CA GLU A 440 22.46 -12.48 13.19
C GLU A 440 21.48 -11.88 14.22
N CYS A 441 20.65 -12.76 14.79
CA CYS A 441 19.68 -12.42 15.82
C CYS A 441 19.33 -13.63 16.68
N VAL A 442 18.56 -13.42 17.76
CA VAL A 442 17.99 -14.48 18.59
C VAL A 442 16.47 -14.49 18.36
N PRO A 443 15.86 -15.63 17.97
CA PRO A 443 14.41 -15.70 17.80
C PRO A 443 13.65 -15.49 19.12
N ASP A 444 12.90 -14.40 19.22
CA ASP A 444 12.01 -14.13 20.35
C ASP A 444 10.66 -14.85 20.20
N ASN A 445 10.08 -15.31 21.33
CA ASN A 445 8.76 -15.95 21.41
C ASN A 445 8.57 -17.22 20.55
N CYS A 446 9.52 -18.15 20.61
CA CYS A 446 9.30 -19.51 20.10
C CYS A 446 8.17 -20.23 20.85
N VAL A 447 7.28 -20.90 20.10
CA VAL A 447 6.22 -21.79 20.63
C VAL A 447 6.27 -23.13 19.92
#